data_AF-A0A1F8BMJ5-F1
#
_entry.id   AF-A0A1F8BMJ5-F1
#
_cell.length_a   1.000
_cell.length_b   1.000
_cell.length_c   1.000
_cell.angle_alpha   90.00
_cell.angle_beta   90.00
_cell.angle_gamma   90.00
#
_symmetry.space_group_name_H-M   'P 1'
#
loop_
_entity.id
_entity.type
_entity.pdbx_description
1 polymer ?
#
loop_
_entity_poly.entity_id
_entity_poly.type
_entity_poly.pdbx_seq_one_letter_code
_entity_poly.pdbx_strand_id
1 'polypeptide(L)' 'MKKKDIISLRSKEAIELAKLVGQMRLEIVKTKANISASKEKNLKKVKNLRHDLAQVVTLMREKQIMEKAKGEIKEEIK' A
#
# COMPACT_ATOMS: atom_id res chain seq x y z
N MET A 1 5.46 -8.99 2.11
CA MET A 1 4.25 -9.56 1.49
C MET A 1 4.63 -10.84 0.75
N LYS A 2 3.79 -11.88 0.78
CA LYS A 2 4.03 -13.11 0.03
C LYS A 2 3.51 -12.97 -1.39
N LYS A 3 4.01 -13.80 -2.32
CA LYS A 3 3.57 -13.79 -3.73
C LYS A 3 2.05 -13.94 -3.91
N LYS A 4 1.41 -14.77 -3.07
CA LYS A 4 -0.05 -14.99 -3.10
C LYS A 4 -0.84 -13.71 -2.79
N ASP A 5 -0.35 -12.91 -1.86
CA ASP A 5 -1.00 -11.66 -1.45
C ASP A 5 -0.91 -10.62 -2.58
N ILE A 6 0.21 -10.56 -3.31
CA ILE A 6 0.35 -9.67 -4.47
C ILE A 6 -0.67 -10.03 -5.57
N ILE A 7 -0.87 -11.33 -5.81
CA ILE A 7 -1.84 -11.80 -6.81
C ILE A 7 -3.27 -11.41 -6.40
N SER A 8 -3.63 -11.55 -5.13
CA SER A 8 -4.96 -11.16 -4.66
C SER A 8 -5.19 -9.65 -4.66
N LEU A 9 -4.13 -8.83 -4.56
CA LEU A 9 -4.24 -7.38 -4.70
C LEU A 9 -4.44 -6.91 -6.15
N ARG A 10 -3.98 -7.69 -7.14
CA ARG A 10 -4.19 -7.35 -8.56
C ARG A 10 -5.67 -7.37 -8.96
N SER A 11 -6.50 -8.20 -8.31
CA SER A 11 -7.93 -8.25 -8.58
C SER A 11 -8.75 -7.14 -7.90
N LYS A 12 -8.18 -6.44 -6.90
CA LYS A 12 -8.87 -5.36 -6.16
C LYS A 12 -8.95 -4.07 -6.96
N GLU A 13 -9.96 -3.25 -6.72
CA GLU A 13 -10.10 -1.95 -7.39
C GLU A 13 -9.09 -0.90 -6.89
N ALA A 14 -8.84 0.14 -7.69
CA ALA A 14 -7.92 1.22 -7.33
C ALA A 14 -8.33 1.92 -6.01
N ILE A 15 -9.64 2.09 -5.77
CA ILE A 15 -10.19 2.67 -4.54
C ILE A 15 -9.87 1.80 -3.32
N GLU A 16 -9.98 0.48 -3.45
CA GLU A 16 -9.65 -0.46 -2.37
C GLU A 16 -8.15 -0.44 -2.04
N LEU A 17 -7.30 -0.36 -3.07
CA LEU A 17 -5.86 -0.23 -2.89
C LEU A 17 -5.51 1.09 -2.18
N ALA A 18 -6.20 2.19 -2.49
CA ALA A 18 -6.01 3.47 -1.80
C ALA A 18 -6.40 3.39 -0.30
N LYS A 19 -7.50 2.72 0.04
CA LYS A 19 -7.89 2.45 1.43
C LYS A 19 -6.82 1.63 2.16
N LEU A 20 -6.30 0.59 1.51
CA LEU A 20 -5.24 -0.25 2.05
C LEU A 20 -3.94 0.54 2.31
N VAL A 21 -3.54 1.42 1.38
CA VAL A 21 -2.40 2.34 1.55
C VAL A 21 -2.58 3.21 2.80
N GLY A 22 -3.78 3.75 3.02
CA GLY A 22 -4.10 4.55 4.21
C GLY A 22 -3.93 3.74 5.51
N GLN A 23 -4.47 2.52 5.54
CA GLN A 23 -4.34 1.62 6.69
C GLN A 23 -2.88 1.25 6.98
N MET A 24 -2.09 0.92 5.95
CA MET A 24 -0.68 0.55 6.10
C MET A 24 0.17 1.72 6.59
N ARG A 25 -0.10 2.95 6.13
CA ARG A 25 0.58 4.16 6.65
C ARG A 25 0.30 4.34 8.14
N LEU A 26 -0.95 4.18 8.55
CA LEU A 26 -1.35 4.29 9.95
C LEU A 26 -0.70 3.18 10.81
N GLU A 27 -0.63 1.95 10.29
CA GLU A 27 0.05 0.84 10.94
C GLU A 27 1.55 1.09 11.10
N ILE A 28 2.21 1.67 10.10
CA ILE A 28 3.62 2.08 10.20
C ILE A 28 3.82 3.07 11.34
N VAL A 29 2.97 4.11 11.43
CA VAL A 29 3.05 5.12 12.50
C VAL A 29 2.87 4.48 13.87
N LYS A 30 1.83 3.65 14.04
CA LYS A 30 1.59 2.91 15.29
C LYS A 30 2.75 2.00 15.66
N THR A 31 3.28 1.26 14.69
CA THR A 31 4.40 0.33 14.93
C THR A 31 5.65 1.09 15.31
N LYS A 32 5.93 2.23 14.66
CA LYS A 32 7.07 3.10 15.02
C LYS A 32 6.95 3.61 16.45
N ALA A 33 5.78 4.08 16.86
CA ALA A 33 5.53 4.49 18.25
C ALA A 33 5.73 3.33 19.25
N ASN A 34 5.25 2.13 18.92
CA ASN A 34 5.42 0.94 19.76
C ASN A 34 6.90 0.50 19.88
N ILE A 35 7.68 0.62 18.80
CA ILE A 35 9.13 0.36 18.83
C ILE A 35 9.81 1.38 19.73
N SER A 36 9.50 2.67 19.59
CA SER A 36 10.06 3.73 20.45
C SER A 36 9.70 3.56 21.93
N ALA A 37 8.53 2.99 22.22
CA ALA A 37 8.09 2.68 23.58
C ALA A 37 8.56 1.30 24.09
N SER A 38 9.44 0.60 23.35
CA SER A 38 9.91 -0.76 23.66
C SER A 38 8.81 -1.82 23.83
N LYS A 39 7.60 -1.55 23.30
CA LYS A 39 6.44 -2.47 23.32
C LYS A 39 6.46 -3.46 22.16
N GLU A 40 7.18 -3.16 21.09
CA GLU A 40 7.32 -4.01 19.91
C GLU A 40 8.71 -4.66 19.88
N LYS A 41 8.76 -5.99 19.99
CA LYS A 41 10.03 -6.74 19.92
C LYS A 41 10.56 -6.85 18.49
N ASN A 42 9.67 -6.81 17.49
CA ASN A 42 10.06 -6.96 16.10
C ASN A 42 10.48 -5.61 15.48
N LEU A 43 11.76 -5.28 15.61
CA LEU A 43 12.35 -4.05 15.08
C LEU A 43 12.29 -3.95 13.53
N LYS A 44 12.19 -5.10 12.85
CA LYS A 44 12.12 -5.15 11.37
C LYS A 44 10.70 -4.93 10.85
N LYS A 45 9.68 -4.90 11.72
CA LYS A 45 8.28 -4.80 11.32
C LYS A 45 8.00 -3.55 10.48
N VAL A 46 8.54 -2.39 10.87
CA VAL A 46 8.40 -1.15 10.08
C VAL A 46 9.05 -1.28 8.70
N LYS A 47 10.25 -1.88 8.61
CA LYS A 47 10.92 -2.11 7.32
C LYS A 47 10.06 -2.98 6.40
N ASN A 48 9.48 -4.05 6.94
CA ASN A 48 8.63 -4.96 6.17
C ASN A 48 7.33 -4.27 5.73
N LEU A 49 6.67 -3.53 6.63
CA LEU A 49 5.47 -2.75 6.30
C LEU A 49 5.75 -1.68 5.22
N ARG A 50 6.92 -1.04 5.25
CA ARG A 50 7.34 -0.09 4.19
C ARG A 50 7.55 -0.78 2.85
N HIS A 51 8.15 -1.96 2.83
CA HIS A 51 8.33 -2.74 1.62
C HIS A 51 6.98 -3.14 1.02
N ASP A 52 6.06 -3.62 1.86
CA ASP A 52 4.73 -4.03 1.44
C ASP A 52 3.92 -2.83 0.94
N LEU A 53 4.02 -1.68 1.62
CA LEU A 53 3.40 -0.43 1.18
C LEU A 53 3.89 -0.02 -0.21
N ALA A 54 5.19 -0.12 -0.47
CA ALA A 54 5.74 0.20 -1.79
C ALA A 54 5.14 -0.68 -2.90
N GLN A 55 4.96 -1.97 -2.63
CA GLN A 55 4.33 -2.89 -3.59
C GLN A 55 2.86 -2.52 -3.87
N VAL A 56 2.09 -2.20 -2.83
CA VAL A 56 0.68 -1.78 -3.00
C VAL A 56 0.57 -0.48 -3.79
N VAL A 57 1.45 0.49 -3.51
CA VAL A 57 1.50 1.76 -4.25
C VAL A 57 1.87 1.54 -5.72
N THR A 58 2.82 0.64 -6.00
CA THR A 58 3.16 0.27 -7.38
C THR A 58 1.97 -0.34 -8.10
N LEU A 59 1.26 -1.30 -7.49
CA LEU A 59 0.06 -1.91 -8.08
C LEU A 59 -1.04 -0.87 -8.37
N MET A 60 -1.25 0.06 -7.43
CA MET A 60 -2.20 1.16 -7.62
C MET A 60 -1.80 2.03 -8.83
N ARG A 61 -0.50 2.34 -8.97
CA ARG A 61 0.01 3.12 -10.10
C ARG A 61 -0.09 2.36 -11.43
N GLU A 62 0.23 1.06 -11.45
CA GLU A 62 0.05 0.19 -12.62
C GLU A 62 -1.40 0.24 -13.12
N LYS A 63 -2.38 0.14 -12.20
CA LYS A 63 -3.80 0.22 -12.56
C LYS A 63 -4.19 1.58 -13.14
N GLN A 64 -3.78 2.68 -12.52
CA GLN A 64 -4.03 4.02 -13.04
C GLN A 64 -3.45 4.22 -14.45
N ILE A 65 -2.26 3.68 -14.71
CA ILE A 65 -1.64 3.74 -16.04
C ILE A 65 -2.46 2.91 -17.05
N MET A 66 -2.93 1.72 -16.67
CA MET A 66 -3.78 0.90 -17.55
C MET A 66 -5.12 1.56 -17.85
N GLU A 67 -5.78 2.16 -16.86
CA GLU A 67 -7.03 2.92 -17.03
C GLU A 67 -6.81 4.15 -17.93
N LYS A 68 -5.70 4.87 -17.74
CA LYS A 68 -5.30 5.99 -18.61
C LYS A 68 -5.03 5.53 -20.04
N ALA A 69 -4.36 4.39 -20.23
CA ALA A 69 -4.09 3.82 -21.55
C ALA A 69 -5.36 3.33 -22.27
N LYS A 70 -6.39 2.93 -21.53
CA LYS A 70 -7.73 2.58 -22.06
C LYS A 70 -8.59 3.81 -22.38
N GLY A 71 -8.16 5.02 -22.01
CA GLY A 71 -8.90 6.26 -22.25
C GLY A 71 -10.02 6.55 -21.25
N GLU A 72 -10.03 5.88 -20.09
CA GLU A 72 -11.15 5.93 -19.14
C GLU A 72 -11.05 7.08 -18.11
N ILE A 73 -9.93 7.82 -18.03
CA ILE A 73 -9.76 8.93 -17.06
C ILE A 73 -9.41 10.24 -17.79
N LYS A 74 -10.38 11.17 -17.82
CA LYS A 74 -10.15 12.61 -18.00
C LYS A 74 -9.71 13.19 -16.65
N GLU A 75 -8.61 13.93 -16.66
CA GLU A 75 -8.04 14.56 -15.46
C GLU A 75 -9.02 15.54 -14.82
N GLU A 76 -9.49 15.22 -13.62
CA GLU A 76 -9.69 16.19 -12.54
C GLU A 76 -9.00 15.55 -11.33
N ILE A 77 -7.98 16.17 -10.73
CA ILE A 77 -8.13 17.22 -9.73
C ILE A 77 -6.78 17.96 -9.60
N LYS A 78 -6.87 19.29 -9.51
CA LYS A 78 -5.81 20.30 -9.26
C LYS A 78 -5.06 20.09 -7.95
#